data_AF-A0A970QKK8-F1
#
_entry.id   AF-A0A970QKK8-F1
#
_cell.length_a   1.000
_cell.length_b   1.000
_cell.length_c   1.000
_cell.angle_alpha   90.00
_cell.angle_beta   90.00
_cell.angle_gamma   90.00
#
_symmetry.space_group_name_H-M   'P 1'
#
loop_
_entity.id
_entity.type
_entity.pdbx_description
1 polymer ?
#
loop_
_entity_poly.entity_id
_entity_poly.type
_entity_poly.pdbx_seq_one_letter_code
_entity_poly.pdbx_strand_id
1 'polypeptide(L)' 'MSFPDTLNALSSPVRRDILLMLKAGRMAAGDIAQRFDMTQATISYHL' A
#
# COMPACT_ATOMS: atom_id res chain seq x y z
N MET A 1 -12.55 10.99 -7.02
CA MET A 1 -11.10 10.80 -7.26
C MET A 1 -10.78 11.40 -8.60
N SER A 2 -10.07 12.53 -8.59
CA SER A 2 -9.52 13.07 -9.83
C SER A 2 -8.32 12.21 -10.22
N PHE A 3 -8.07 12.01 -11.52
CA PHE A 3 -6.93 11.23 -12.03
C PHE A 3 -5.57 11.54 -11.35
N PRO A 4 -5.26 12.79 -10.94
CA PRO A 4 -4.05 13.12 -10.18
C PRO A 4 -3.95 12.44 -8.81
N ASP A 5 -5.06 12.22 -8.11
CA ASP A 5 -5.07 11.57 -6.79
C ASP A 5 -4.62 10.10 -6.91
N THR A 6 -5.04 9.43 -7.98
CA THR A 6 -4.64 8.05 -8.29
C THR A 6 -3.15 7.95 -8.61
N LEU A 7 -2.59 8.94 -9.31
CA LEU A 7 -1.15 8.99 -9.59
C LEU A 7 -0.32 9.36 -8.35
N ASN A 8 -0.87 10.17 -7.44
CA ASN A 8 -0.26 10.41 -6.14
C ASN A 8 -0.13 9.12 -5.32
N ALA A 9 -1.03 8.15 -5.48
CA ALA A 9 -0.84 6.84 -4.85
C ALA A 9 0.44 6.15 -5.35
N LEU A 10 0.76 6.27 -6.64
CA LEU A 10 1.94 5.69 -7.28
C LEU A 10 3.25 6.41 -6.96
N SER A 11 3.22 7.66 -6.50
CA SER A 11 4.43 8.43 -6.15
C SER A 11 5.05 8.02 -4.81
N SER A 12 4.30 7.30 -3.95
CA SER A 12 4.84 6.72 -2.73
C SER A 12 5.36 5.31 -3.00
N PRO A 13 6.64 5.00 -2.69
CA PRO A 13 7.18 3.66 -2.88
C PRO A 13 6.40 2.61 -2.08
N VAL A 14 6.00 2.93 -0.85
CA VAL A 14 5.22 2.03 0.01
C VAL A 14 3.86 1.71 -0.59
N ARG A 15 3.11 2.72 -1.03
CA ARG A 15 1.80 2.50 -1.68
C ARG A 15 1.93 1.75 -3.01
N ARG A 16 2.99 2.01 -3.77
CA ARG A 16 3.27 1.27 -5.00
C ARG A 16 3.50 -0.20 -4.71
N ASP A 17 4.29 -0.52 -3.70
CA ASP A 17 4.59 -1.90 -3.32
C ASP A 17 3.33 -2.62 -2.80
N ILE A 18 2.47 -1.94 -2.04
CA ILE A 18 1.14 -2.44 -1.65
C ILE A 18 0.29 -2.78 -2.89
N LEU A 19 0.22 -1.87 -3.86
CA LEU A 19 -0.54 -2.10 -5.10
C LEU A 19 0.03 -3.26 -5.92
N LEU A 20 1.37 -3.44 -5.95
CA LEU A 20 2.00 -4.57 -6.61
C LEU A 20 1.67 -5.90 -5.93
N MET A 21 1.60 -5.93 -4.60
CA MET A 21 1.15 -7.11 -3.85
C MET A 21 -0.32 -7.44 -4.14
N LEU A 22 -1.20 -6.43 -4.10
CA LEU A 22 -2.63 -6.61 -4.36
C LEU A 22 -2.93 -6.97 -5.82
N LYS A 23 -2.05 -6.61 -6.76
CA LYS A 23 -2.13 -7.05 -8.17
C LYS A 23 -2.06 -8.57 -8.30
N ALA A 24 -1.35 -9.27 -7.39
CA ALA A 24 -1.26 -10.73 -7.39
C ALA A 24 -2.52 -11.40 -6.80
N GLY A 25 -3.37 -10.64 -6.10
CA GLY A 25 -4.60 -11.14 -5.48
C GLY A 25 -4.96 -10.39 -4.20
N ARG A 26 -6.15 -10.66 -3.65
CA ARG A 26 -6.55 -10.12 -2.35
C ARG A 26 -5.60 -10.61 -1.26
N MET A 27 -5.18 -9.71 -0.39
CA MET A 27 -4.32 -10.00 0.76
C MET A 27 -4.84 -9.25 1.99
N ALA A 28 -4.69 -9.82 3.19
CA ALA A 28 -5.15 -9.15 4.41
C ALA A 28 -4.20 -8.00 4.78
N ALA A 29 -4.72 -6.94 5.38
CA ALA A 29 -3.93 -5.78 5.81
C ALA A 29 -2.79 -6.15 6.78
N GLY A 30 -3.05 -7.11 7.69
CA GLY A 30 -2.02 -7.64 8.60
C GLY A 30 -0.88 -8.33 7.85
N ASP A 31 -1.20 -9.12 6.82
CA ASP A 31 -0.20 -9.81 6.00
C ASP A 31 0.61 -8.82 5.14
N ILE A 32 -0.02 -7.72 4.70
CA ILE A 32 0.68 -6.61 4.03
C ILE A 32 1.66 -5.96 5.00
N ALA A 33 1.22 -5.64 6.22
CA ALA A 33 2.04 -4.95 7.21
C ALA A 33 3.26 -5.77 7.66
N GLN A 34 3.15 -7.09 7.72
CA GLN A 34 4.28 -7.98 8.05
C GLN A 34 5.41 -7.98 7.01
N ARG A 35 5.18 -7.45 5.80
CA ARG A 35 6.20 -7.38 4.72
C ARG A 35 7.04 -6.12 4.75
N PHE A 36 6.79 -5.21 5.69
CA PHE A 36 7.54 -3.96 5.86
C PHE A 36 8.22 -3.92 7.22
N ASP A 37 9.42 -3.33 7.26
CA ASP A 37 10.13 -3.04 8.51
C ASP A 37 9.63 -1.72 9.13
N MET A 38 8.31 -1.65 9.33
CA MET A 38 7.60 -0.46 9.83
C MET A 38 6.47 -0.89 10.78
N THR A 39 6.00 0.03 11.61
CA THR A 39 4.88 -0.28 12.51
C THR A 39 3.59 -0.54 11.70
N GLN A 40 2.72 -1.41 12.22
CA GLN A 40 1.41 -1.64 11.60
C GLN A 40 0.58 -0.35 11.48
N ALA A 41 0.67 0.54 12.46
CA ALA A 41 -0.01 1.84 12.40
C ALA A 41 0.46 2.69 11.22
N THR A 42 1.77 2.68 10.93
CA THR A 42 2.32 3.40 9.77
C THR A 42 1.87 2.78 8.44
N ILE A 43 1.81 1.44 8.34
CA ILE A 43 1.29 0.79 7.13
C ILE A 43 -0.21 1.05 6.96
N SER A 44 -1.00 1.05 8.04
CA SER A 44 -2.42 1.39 8.00
C SER A 44 -2.69 2.81 7.49
N TYR A 45 -1.76 3.76 7.69
CA TYR A 45 -1.86 5.11 7.12
C TYR A 45 -1.69 5.13 5.59
N HIS A 46 -1.08 4.09 5.02
CA HIS A 46 -0.84 3.96 3.58
C HIS A 46 -1.92 3.15 2.85
N LEU A 47 -2.77 2.42 3.57
CA LEU A 47 -3.89 1.61 3.04
C LEU A 47 -5.15 2.46 2.86
#